data_AF-A0A3C1G951-F1
#
_entry.id   AF-A0A3C1G951-F1
#
_cell.length_a   1.000
_cell.length_b   1.000
_cell.length_c   1.000
_cell.angle_alpha   90.00
_cell.angle_beta   90.00
_cell.angle_gamma   90.00
#
_symmetry.space_group_name_H-M   'P 1'
#
loop_
_entity.id
_entity.type
_entity.pdbx_description
1 polymer ?
#
loop_
_entity_poly.entity_id
_entity_poly.type
_entity_poly.pdbx_seq_one_letter_code
_entity_poly.pdbx_strand_id
1 'polypeptide(L)'
;MSEELAEKLWGVLEQVTGFIYPNETELHWSILIVVYPYLTGLVAGAFILASLEKVFDIPEVRPTYRLSLLTALAFLLIAPLPLLLHLGRPERAYEIFLTPQLRSAMAMFGFVYAWYLMAVLLLEIWFEYRRDL
;
A
#
# COMPACT_ATOMS: atom_id res chain seq x y z
N MET A 1 -6.75 -34.94 -6.09
CA MET A 1 -6.04 -34.00 -5.19
C MET A 1 -4.60 -33.96 -5.68
N SER A 2 -4.12 -32.83 -6.19
CA SER A 2 -2.72 -32.76 -6.67
C SER A 2 -1.78 -32.96 -5.48
N GLU A 3 -0.76 -33.80 -5.62
CA GLU A 3 0.18 -34.14 -4.53
C GLU A 3 0.84 -32.89 -3.91
N GLU A 4 1.08 -31.87 -4.74
CA GLU A 4 1.64 -30.57 -4.33
C GLU A 4 0.73 -29.78 -3.36
N LEU A 5 -0.59 -29.94 -3.49
CA LEU A 5 -1.56 -29.32 -2.57
C LEU A 5 -1.55 -30.04 -1.22
N ALA A 6 -1.42 -31.37 -1.23
CA ALA A 6 -1.36 -32.17 -0.01
C ALA A 6 -0.11 -31.85 0.83
N GLU A 7 1.04 -31.65 0.18
CA GLU A 7 2.30 -31.29 0.84
C GLU A 7 2.24 -29.89 1.50
N LYS A 8 1.70 -28.89 0.79
CA LYS A 8 1.47 -27.54 1.35
C LYS A 8 0.50 -27.56 2.52
N LEU A 9 -0.58 -28.35 2.41
CA LEU A 9 -1.58 -28.47 3.48
C LEU A 9 -1.00 -29.16 4.72
N TRP A 10 -0.11 -30.15 4.57
CA TRP A 10 0.50 -30.86 5.69
C TRP A 10 1.34 -29.94 6.58
N GLY A 11 2.16 -29.07 5.97
CA GLY A 11 2.96 -28.10 6.71
C GLY A 11 2.14 -27.04 7.47
N VAL A 12 0.95 -26.68 6.96
CA VAL A 12 0.02 -25.78 7.67
C VAL A 12 -0.72 -26.51 8.77
N LEU A 13 -1.15 -27.76 8.54
CA LEU A 13 -1.85 -28.59 9.52
C LEU A 13 -1.00 -28.87 10.78
N GLU A 14 0.31 -29.04 10.64
CA GLU A 14 1.22 -29.19 11.80
C GLU A 14 1.28 -27.94 12.70
N GLN A 15 1.02 -26.75 12.14
CA GLN A 15 1.05 -25.48 12.88
C GLN A 15 -0.29 -25.13 13.52
N VAL A 16 -1.33 -25.92 13.25
CA VAL A 16 -2.68 -25.63 13.72
C VAL A 16 -2.94 -26.41 15.00
N THR A 17 -3.25 -25.67 16.06
CA THR A 17 -3.79 -26.21 17.30
C THR A 17 -5.30 -25.97 17.35
N GLY A 18 -6.11 -27.01 17.13
CA GLY A 18 -7.57 -26.97 17.27
C GLY A 18 -8.35 -27.30 15.99
N PHE A 19 -9.62 -26.90 15.94
CA PHE A 19 -10.51 -27.10 14.78
C PHE A 19 -10.45 -25.86 13.88
N ILE A 20 -10.05 -26.03 12.61
CA ILE A 20 -10.08 -24.99 11.59
C ILE A 20 -11.41 -25.06 10.86
N TYR A 21 -12.07 -23.92 10.67
CA TYR A 21 -13.24 -23.88 9.81
C TYR A 21 -12.84 -24.10 8.34
N PRO A 22 -13.67 -24.79 7.52
CA PRO A 22 -13.33 -25.07 6.12
C PRO A 22 -13.03 -23.84 5.23
N ASN A 23 -13.41 -22.63 5.68
CA ASN A 23 -13.12 -21.36 5.04
C ASN A 23 -11.79 -20.73 5.48
N GLU A 24 -11.13 -21.26 6.52
CA GLU A 24 -9.85 -20.79 7.07
C GLU A 24 -8.68 -21.71 6.68
N THR A 25 -8.95 -22.80 5.96
CA THR A 25 -7.93 -23.74 5.48
C THR A 25 -7.04 -23.13 4.39
N GLU A 26 -7.54 -22.12 3.67
CA GLU A 26 -6.78 -21.36 2.68
C GLU A 26 -6.40 -19.98 3.24
N LEU A 27 -5.12 -19.61 3.09
CA LEU A 27 -4.60 -18.30 3.44
C LEU A 27 -5.14 -17.24 2.47
N HIS A 28 -6.25 -16.58 2.83
CA HIS A 28 -6.88 -15.53 2.02
C HIS A 28 -5.97 -14.32 1.81
N TRP A 29 -5.26 -13.88 2.85
CA TRP A 29 -4.33 -12.75 2.77
C TRP A 29 -2.90 -13.27 2.89
N SER A 30 -2.28 -13.43 1.73
CA SER A 30 -0.89 -13.87 1.65
C SER A 30 0.09 -12.70 1.81
N ILE A 31 1.38 -12.97 1.61
CA ILE A 31 2.46 -11.99 1.71
C ILE A 31 2.20 -10.70 0.91
N LEU A 32 1.47 -10.77 -0.21
CA LEU A 32 1.15 -9.60 -1.04
C LEU A 32 0.31 -8.57 -0.27
N ILE A 33 -0.66 -9.02 0.53
CA ILE A 33 -1.44 -8.13 1.40
C ILE A 33 -0.61 -7.61 2.56
N VAL A 34 0.43 -8.32 3.02
CA VAL A 34 1.34 -7.82 4.08
C VAL A 34 2.28 -6.75 3.53
N VAL A 35 2.77 -6.93 2.30
CA VAL A 35 3.65 -5.98 1.63
C VAL A 35 2.94 -4.65 1.37
N TYR A 36 1.64 -4.66 1.06
CA TYR A 36 0.89 -3.43 0.80
C TYR A 36 0.95 -2.40 1.96
N PRO A 37 0.51 -2.72 3.20
CA PRO A 37 0.62 -1.84 4.35
C PRO A 37 2.05 -1.47 4.70
N TYR A 38 3.00 -2.39 4.50
CA TYR A 38 4.42 -2.11 4.70
C TYR A 38 4.89 -0.97 3.78
N LEU A 39 4.61 -1.06 2.48
CA LEU A 39 4.97 -0.02 1.52
C LEU A 39 4.25 1.30 1.81
N THR A 40 2.94 1.27 2.09
CA THR A 40 2.20 2.49 2.45
C THR A 40 2.64 3.08 3.79
N GLY A 41 3.15 2.26 4.70
CA GLY A 41 3.75 2.70 5.97
C GLY A 41 5.06 3.47 5.74
N LEU A 42 5.90 3.01 4.81
CA LEU A 42 7.10 3.75 4.39
C LEU A 42 6.74 5.11 3.77
N VAL A 43 5.70 5.14 2.94
CA VAL A 43 5.16 6.40 2.39
C VAL A 43 4.72 7.34 3.51
N ALA A 44 3.97 6.85 4.50
CA ALA A 44 3.53 7.66 5.63
C ALA A 44 4.72 8.22 6.43
N GLY A 45 5.75 7.41 6.68
CA GLY A 45 6.99 7.86 7.32
C GLY A 45 7.72 8.96 6.54
N ALA A 46 7.80 8.82 5.21
CA ALA A 46 8.37 9.83 4.35
C ALA A 46 7.58 11.16 4.40
N PHE A 47 6.25 11.09 4.42
CA PHE A 47 5.41 12.28 4.59
C PHE A 47 5.58 12.96 5.95
N ILE A 48 5.77 12.19 7.02
CA ILE A 48 6.07 12.76 8.34
C ILE A 48 7.38 13.57 8.26
N LEU A 49 8.43 13.01 7.66
CA LEU A 49 9.69 13.73 7.45
C LEU A 49 9.52 15.00 6.62
N ALA A 50 8.72 14.95 5.55
CA ALA A 50 8.41 16.13 4.74
C ALA A 50 7.67 17.22 5.55
N SER A 51 6.69 16.81 6.36
CA SER A 51 5.89 17.70 7.19
C SER A 51 6.70 18.36 8.31
N LEU A 52 7.67 17.63 8.89
CA LEU A 52 8.56 18.18 9.92
C LEU A 52 9.38 19.37 9.41
N GLU A 53 9.77 19.37 8.13
CA GLU A 53 10.46 20.51 7.51
C GLU A 53 9.49 21.66 7.20
N LYS A 54 8.42 21.41 6.43
CA LYS A 54 7.56 22.48 5.91
C LYS A 54 6.55 23.04 6.90
N VAL A 55 5.98 22.18 7.75
CA VAL A 55 4.87 22.55 8.64
C VAL A 55 5.38 22.90 10.03
N PHE A 56 6.39 22.17 10.52
CA PHE A 56 6.94 22.37 11.86
C PHE A 56 8.25 23.18 11.89
N ASP A 57 8.80 23.55 10.73
CA ASP A 57 10.02 24.39 10.58
C ASP A 57 11.23 23.83 11.35
N ILE A 58 11.44 22.52 11.29
CA ILE A 58 12.57 21.85 11.94
C ILE A 58 13.78 21.85 10.98
N PRO A 59 14.82 22.68 11.21
CA PRO A 59 15.93 22.84 10.28
C PRO A 59 16.82 21.61 10.16
N GLU A 60 16.88 20.74 11.18
CA GLU A 60 17.72 19.55 11.22
C GLU A 60 17.32 18.50 10.17
N VAL A 61 16.05 18.47 9.78
CA VAL A 61 15.51 17.53 8.78
C VAL A 61 15.44 18.13 7.38
N ARG A 62 15.86 19.39 7.19
CA ARG A 62 15.88 20.02 5.86
C ARG A 62 16.59 19.21 4.76
N PRO A 63 17.75 18.55 4.98
CA PRO A 63 18.38 17.77 3.92
C PRO A 63 17.57 16.53 3.52
N THR A 64 16.68 16.04 4.40
CA THR A 64 15.87 14.84 4.11
C THR A 64 14.56 15.17 3.40
N TYR A 65 14.14 16.44 3.33
CA TYR A 65 12.86 16.84 2.72
C TYR A 65 12.71 16.41 1.25
N ARG A 66 13.67 16.74 0.39
CA ARG A 66 13.59 16.35 -1.03
C ARG A 66 13.66 14.83 -1.19
N LEU A 67 14.50 14.18 -0.39
CA LEU A 67 14.61 12.73 -0.39
C LEU A 67 13.29 12.07 0.04
N SER A 68 12.61 12.62 1.04
CA SER A 68 11.36 12.06 1.54
C SER A 68 10.23 12.20 0.52
N LEU A 69 10.12 13.34 -0.18
CA LEU A 69 9.16 13.49 -1.28
C LEU A 69 9.39 12.50 -2.42
N LEU A 70 10.65 12.33 -2.85
CA LEU A 70 11.00 11.37 -3.90
C LEU A 70 10.76 9.92 -3.45
N THR A 71 11.05 9.62 -2.19
CA THR A 71 10.79 8.31 -1.57
C THR A 71 9.29 8.02 -1.53
N ALA A 72 8.48 8.98 -1.08
CA ALA A 72 7.02 8.87 -1.09
C ALA A 72 6.48 8.62 -2.50
N LEU A 73 7.02 9.31 -3.51
CA LEU A 73 6.61 9.14 -4.91
C LEU A 73 6.93 7.75 -5.43
N ALA A 74 8.17 7.28 -5.24
CA ALA A 74 8.59 5.97 -5.71
C ALA A 74 7.74 4.85 -5.07
N PHE A 75 7.51 4.91 -3.76
CA PHE A 75 6.73 3.88 -3.08
C PHE A 75 5.24 3.97 -3.37
N LEU A 76 4.65 5.17 -3.53
CA LEU A 76 3.25 5.28 -3.92
C LEU A 76 3.02 4.66 -5.30
N LEU A 77 3.86 4.93 -6.30
CA LEU A 77 3.69 4.35 -7.65
C LEU A 77 3.67 2.81 -7.65
N ILE A 78 4.39 2.18 -6.74
CA ILE A 78 4.55 0.71 -6.66
C ILE A 78 3.54 0.09 -5.68
N ALA A 79 3.00 0.86 -4.71
CA ALA A 79 2.11 0.36 -3.67
C ALA A 79 0.85 -0.39 -4.17
N PRO A 80 0.23 -0.06 -5.32
CA PRO A 80 -0.89 -0.84 -5.85
C PRO A 80 -0.50 -2.20 -6.41
N LEU A 81 0.77 -2.44 -6.77
CA LEU A 81 1.17 -3.68 -7.46
C LEU A 81 0.89 -4.94 -6.64
N PRO A 82 1.25 -5.04 -5.34
CA PRO A 82 0.91 -6.21 -4.54
C PRO A 82 -0.59 -6.46 -4.46
N LEU A 83 -1.40 -5.40 -4.40
CA LEU A 83 -2.87 -5.52 -4.41
C LEU A 83 -3.37 -6.07 -5.74
N LEU A 84 -2.93 -5.49 -6.87
CA LEU A 84 -3.31 -5.95 -8.20
C LEU A 84 -2.93 -7.41 -8.43
N LEU A 85 -1.74 -7.83 -7.99
CA LEU A 85 -1.29 -9.22 -8.10
C LEU A 85 -2.04 -10.17 -7.17
N HIS A 86 -2.59 -9.66 -6.07
CA HIS A 86 -3.41 -10.42 -5.15
C HIS A 86 -4.86 -10.57 -5.62
N LEU A 87 -5.37 -9.65 -6.46
CA LEU A 87 -6.70 -9.76 -7.04
C LEU A 87 -6.80 -11.01 -7.92
N GLY A 88 -7.86 -11.80 -7.73
CA GLY A 88 -8.15 -12.92 -8.63
C GLY A 88 -8.52 -12.51 -10.06
N ARG A 89 -8.91 -11.24 -10.27
CA ARG A 89 -9.24 -10.63 -11.58
C ARG A 89 -8.65 -9.21 -11.68
N PRO A 90 -7.34 -9.08 -11.91
CA PRO A 90 -6.66 -7.78 -11.93
C PRO A 90 -7.21 -6.84 -13.00
N GLU A 91 -7.73 -7.37 -14.10
CA GLU A 91 -8.32 -6.60 -15.19
C GLU A 91 -9.53 -5.77 -14.76
N ARG A 92 -10.20 -6.14 -13.67
CA ARG A 92 -11.37 -5.43 -13.13
C ARG A 92 -11.03 -4.43 -12.02
N ALA A 93 -9.75 -4.20 -11.72
CA ALA A 93 -9.35 -3.33 -10.62
C ALA A 93 -9.89 -1.89 -10.73
N TYR A 94 -10.09 -1.40 -11.95
CA TYR A 94 -10.65 -0.07 -12.19
C TYR A 94 -12.12 0.09 -11.75
N GLU A 95 -12.86 -1.02 -11.59
CA GLU A 95 -14.26 -0.99 -11.13
C GLU A 95 -14.39 -0.43 -9.71
N ILE A 96 -13.33 -0.50 -8.91
CA ILE A 96 -13.29 0.12 -7.58
C ILE A 96 -13.53 1.64 -7.68
N PHE A 97 -13.08 2.27 -8.77
CA PHE A 97 -13.25 3.71 -8.99
C PHE A 97 -14.56 4.05 -9.70
N LEU A 98 -15.01 3.20 -10.64
CA LEU A 98 -16.23 3.47 -11.43
C LEU A 98 -17.52 3.13 -10.67
N THR A 99 -17.52 2.04 -9.90
CA THR A 99 -18.69 1.54 -9.17
C THR A 99 -18.32 1.24 -7.71
N PRO A 100 -17.98 2.26 -6.92
CA PRO A 100 -17.46 2.06 -5.58
C PRO A 100 -18.53 1.58 -4.59
N GLN A 101 -18.17 0.58 -3.79
CA GLN A 101 -18.93 0.22 -2.59
C GLN A 101 -18.39 1.02 -1.39
N LEU A 102 -19.07 2.10 -1.01
CA LEU A 102 -18.60 3.04 0.03
C LEU A 102 -18.46 2.41 1.43
N ARG A 103 -19.15 1.30 1.68
CA ARG A 103 -19.01 0.53 2.94
C ARG A 103 -17.72 -0.31 2.99
N SER A 104 -17.07 -0.51 1.85
CA SER A 104 -15.82 -1.25 1.77
C SER A 104 -14.65 -0.34 2.09
N ALA A 105 -13.90 -0.68 3.14
CA ALA A 105 -12.65 0.00 3.47
C ALA A 105 -11.70 0.00 2.26
N MET A 106 -11.57 -1.14 1.57
CA MET A 106 -10.69 -1.28 0.41
C MET A 106 -11.02 -0.30 -0.71
N ALA A 107 -12.31 -0.07 -0.98
CA ALA A 107 -12.73 0.88 -2.01
C ALA A 107 -12.41 2.33 -1.62
N MET A 108 -12.68 2.70 -0.37
CA MET A 108 -12.37 4.03 0.14
C MET A 108 -10.87 4.32 0.16
N PHE A 109 -10.04 3.33 0.52
CA PHE A 109 -8.59 3.46 0.48
C PHE A 109 -8.07 3.75 -0.93
N GLY A 110 -8.71 3.21 -1.98
CA GLY A 110 -8.37 3.54 -3.37
C GLY A 110 -8.51 5.04 -3.69
N PHE A 111 -9.57 5.69 -3.22
CA PHE A 111 -9.76 7.14 -3.41
C PHE A 111 -8.80 7.97 -2.57
N VAL A 112 -8.57 7.59 -1.31
CA VAL A 112 -7.59 8.26 -0.44
C VAL A 112 -6.21 8.19 -1.09
N TYR A 113 -5.81 7.01 -1.55
CA TYR A 113 -4.55 6.81 -2.27
C TYR A 113 -4.45 7.72 -3.51
N ALA A 114 -5.48 7.73 -4.37
CA ALA A 114 -5.46 8.53 -5.59
C ALA A 114 -5.39 10.04 -5.29
N TRP A 115 -6.13 10.50 -4.29
CA TRP A 115 -6.05 11.88 -3.81
C TRP A 115 -4.65 12.24 -3.29
N TYR A 116 -4.05 11.38 -2.48
CA TYR A 116 -2.72 11.62 -1.93
C TYR A 116 -1.65 11.68 -3.02
N LEU A 117 -1.67 10.75 -3.97
CA LEU A 117 -0.71 10.76 -5.07
C LEU A 117 -0.91 12.00 -5.96
N MET A 118 -2.14 12.25 -6.41
CA MET A 118 -2.41 13.25 -7.46
C MET A 118 -2.46 14.68 -6.92
N ALA A 119 -3.14 14.91 -5.79
CA ALA A 119 -3.37 16.24 -5.27
C ALA A 119 -2.31 16.67 -4.26
N VAL A 120 -1.91 15.79 -3.33
CA VAL A 120 -0.94 16.18 -2.29
C VAL A 120 0.47 16.11 -2.85
N LEU A 121 0.92 14.91 -3.22
CA LEU A 121 2.33 14.68 -3.52
C LEU A 121 2.82 15.36 -4.80
N LEU A 122 2.09 15.19 -5.90
CA LEU A 122 2.51 15.78 -7.18
C LEU A 122 2.50 17.31 -7.14
N LEU A 123 1.52 17.93 -6.46
CA LEU A 123 1.52 19.38 -6.28
C LEU A 123 2.65 19.85 -5.36
N GLU A 124 2.91 19.14 -4.26
CA GLU A 124 4.00 19.46 -3.34
C GLU A 124 5.37 19.39 -4.02
N ILE A 125 5.62 18.32 -4.79
CA ILE A 125 6.82 18.18 -5.61
C ILE A 125 6.89 19.31 -6.64
N TRP A 126 5.81 19.58 -7.37
CA TRP A 126 5.79 20.63 -8.37
C TRP A 126 6.10 22.01 -7.78
N PHE A 127 5.51 22.36 -6.64
CA PHE A 127 5.77 23.64 -5.97
C PHE A 127 7.20 23.74 -5.44
N GLU A 128 7.77 22.65 -4.91
CA GLU A 128 9.15 22.66 -4.45
C GLU A 128 10.12 22.89 -5.61
N TYR A 129 10.02 22.11 -6.69
CA TYR A 129 10.91 22.26 -7.85
C TYR A 129 10.69 23.58 -8.59
N ARG A 130 9.49 24.17 -8.55
CA ARG A 130 9.24 25.50 -9.11
C ARG A 130 9.97 26.62 -8.37
N ARG A 131 10.30 26.46 -7.09
CA ARG A 131 11.09 27.46 -6.34
C ARG A 131 12.56 27.47 -6.74
N ASP A 132 13.04 26.36 -7.30
CA ASP A 132 14.43 26.20 -7.77
C ASP A 132 14.65 26.74 -9.19
N LEU A 133 13.57 27.04 -9.94
CA LEU A 133 13.58 27.62 -11.29
C LEU A 133 13.52 29.15 -11.24
#